data_AF-A0A660ZVF9-F1
#
_entry.id   AF-A0A660ZVF9-F1
#
_cell.length_a   1.000
_cell.length_b   1.000
_cell.length_c   1.000
_cell.angle_alpha   90.00
_cell.angle_beta   90.00
_cell.angle_gamma   90.00
#
_symmetry.space_group_name_H-M   'P 1'
#
loop_
_entity.id
_entity.type
_entity.pdbx_description
1 polymer ?
#
loop_
_entity_poly.entity_id
_entity_poly.type
_entity_poly.pdbx_seq_one_letter_code
_entity_poly.pdbx_strand_id
1 'polypeptide(L)'
;MSSSTREAGTAIAVDTAGNSYVTGEFTGETDFDPDVGEFLINSNGITDIFVASYATNGSFRFAIGMGGTLRDRGLGIAIDGAGNSYVTGAFGDSTDFDPGVGNQILVSNGLEDIFLASYTDSGDFRYAVAVGGAFTDIGNAVAMDTAGNAFITGSFKDTVDFDPGPGSTSLVSGGNEDIFLASYSDLGALRFAFGLGNTNPAFGFGAGVDAMGNVHITGNCRSDVDFDPGPGQAVITNTTNYAFVASYTNAGSYRDAYAFKGNPSSAAVGYAIATNASGRAHVTGTFTGTVDFDPGPGEALLTANGSNDGFFSSFAPAPAVPALGPVGISVVGTLLGLLGWRGARRLAERPVAPR
;
A
#
# COMPACT_ATOMS: atom_id res chain seq x y z
N MET A 1 -20.76 -26.74 24.59
CA MET A 1 -20.73 -25.27 24.60
C MET A 1 -19.92 -24.89 23.38
N SER A 2 -20.51 -24.26 22.37
CA SER A 2 -19.80 -23.90 21.14
C SER A 2 -18.94 -22.67 21.42
N SER A 3 -17.65 -22.84 21.72
CA SER A 3 -16.70 -21.77 21.46
C SER A 3 -16.62 -21.68 19.94
N SER A 4 -17.11 -20.58 19.38
CA SER A 4 -16.82 -20.21 17.99
C SER A 4 -15.34 -19.87 17.94
N THR A 5 -14.48 -20.87 17.78
CA THR A 5 -13.09 -20.60 17.47
C THR A 5 -13.07 -19.94 16.10
N ARG A 6 -12.32 -18.84 16.00
CA ARG A 6 -12.13 -18.07 14.80
C ARG A 6 -10.65 -18.11 14.50
N GLU A 7 -10.24 -19.08 13.71
CA GLU A 7 -8.92 -19.15 13.10
C GLU A 7 -9.04 -18.69 11.65
N ALA A 8 -8.49 -17.52 11.33
CA ALA A 8 -8.54 -16.98 9.98
C ALA A 8 -7.16 -16.49 9.55
N GLY A 9 -6.54 -17.19 8.60
CA GLY A 9 -5.38 -16.67 7.87
C GLY A 9 -5.82 -15.56 6.91
N THR A 10 -5.13 -14.42 6.95
CA THR A 10 -5.48 -13.21 6.19
C THR A 10 -4.45 -12.90 5.11
N ALA A 11 -3.19 -13.24 5.35
CA ALA A 11 -2.10 -13.05 4.39
C ALA A 11 -1.05 -14.15 4.48
N ILE A 12 -0.37 -14.39 3.35
CA ILE A 12 0.71 -15.36 3.21
C ILE A 12 1.87 -14.75 2.41
N ALA A 13 3.09 -15.06 2.81
CA ALA A 13 4.30 -14.75 2.08
C ALA A 13 5.23 -15.98 2.04
N VAL A 14 6.16 -16.00 1.09
CA VAL A 14 7.10 -17.11 0.90
C VAL A 14 8.52 -16.54 0.84
N ASP A 15 9.43 -17.13 1.59
CA ASP A 15 10.84 -16.74 1.58
C ASP A 15 11.59 -17.30 0.35
N THR A 16 12.88 -16.96 0.24
CA THR A 16 13.71 -17.44 -0.88
C THR A 16 14.06 -18.94 -0.81
N ALA A 17 13.90 -19.56 0.35
CA ALA A 17 14.06 -21.01 0.54
C ALA A 17 12.76 -21.78 0.24
N GLY A 18 11.65 -21.08 0.00
CA GLY A 18 10.34 -21.64 -0.29
C GLY A 18 9.49 -21.93 0.96
N ASN A 19 9.91 -21.49 2.14
CA ASN A 19 9.12 -21.62 3.35
C ASN A 19 7.98 -20.60 3.34
N SER A 20 6.79 -21.03 3.76
CA SER A 20 5.60 -20.19 3.83
C SER A 20 5.48 -19.55 5.20
N TYR A 21 5.00 -18.31 5.25
CA TYR A 21 4.68 -17.57 6.46
C TYR A 21 3.26 -17.05 6.35
N VAL A 22 2.43 -17.34 7.35
CA VAL A 22 1.02 -16.97 7.38
C VAL A 22 0.79 -16.08 8.59
N THR A 23 0.01 -15.02 8.40
CA THR A 23 -0.52 -14.22 9.51
C THR A 23 -2.05 -14.20 9.46
N GLY A 24 -2.65 -13.77 10.55
CA GLY A 24 -4.09 -13.74 10.70
C GLY A 24 -4.52 -13.42 12.10
N GLU A 25 -5.70 -13.91 12.46
CA GLU A 25 -6.26 -13.81 13.80
C GLU A 25 -6.76 -15.17 14.31
N PHE A 26 -6.64 -15.40 15.61
CA PHE A 26 -7.08 -16.62 16.29
C PHE A 26 -7.78 -16.31 17.64
N THR A 27 -8.53 -17.26 18.20
CA THR A 27 -9.17 -17.12 19.52
C THR A 27 -9.15 -18.45 20.28
N GLY A 28 -8.93 -18.40 21.58
CA GLY A 28 -8.75 -19.57 22.43
C GLY A 28 -7.37 -20.20 22.27
N GLU A 29 -7.28 -21.48 22.63
CA GLU A 29 -6.11 -22.31 22.41
C GLU A 29 -6.18 -22.90 20.99
N THR A 30 -5.15 -22.65 20.18
CA THR A 30 -5.08 -23.09 18.78
C THR A 30 -3.77 -23.83 18.52
N ASP A 31 -3.87 -24.97 17.85
CA ASP A 31 -2.72 -25.74 17.36
C ASP A 31 -2.27 -25.23 15.99
N PHE A 32 -0.98 -24.92 15.89
CA PHE A 32 -0.35 -24.47 14.65
C PHE A 32 0.56 -25.54 14.01
N ASP A 33 0.73 -26.71 14.62
CA ASP A 33 1.46 -27.84 14.05
C ASP A 33 0.48 -28.77 13.28
N PRO A 34 0.55 -28.84 11.94
CA PRO A 34 -0.33 -29.71 11.15
C PRO A 34 0.10 -31.19 11.18
N ASP A 35 1.25 -31.52 11.77
CA ASP A 35 1.76 -32.89 11.85
C ASP A 35 1.14 -33.65 13.06
N VAL A 36 1.85 -34.66 13.60
CA VAL A 36 1.37 -35.48 14.75
C VAL A 36 1.65 -34.80 16.09
N GLY A 37 2.51 -33.78 16.10
CA GLY A 37 2.78 -32.95 17.26
C GLY A 37 1.67 -31.93 17.50
N GLU A 38 1.76 -31.22 18.62
CA GLU A 38 0.93 -30.05 18.90
C GLU A 38 1.88 -28.88 19.19
N PHE A 39 1.57 -27.72 18.62
CA PHE A 39 2.17 -26.44 18.99
C PHE A 39 1.04 -25.46 19.32
N LEU A 40 0.64 -25.46 20.60
CA LEU A 40 -0.50 -24.70 21.08
C LEU A 40 -0.10 -23.27 21.46
N ILE A 41 -0.83 -22.29 20.93
CA ILE A 41 -0.77 -20.88 21.33
C ILE A 41 -2.14 -20.49 21.91
N ASN A 42 -2.13 -19.69 22.97
CA ASN A 42 -3.35 -19.17 23.59
C ASN A 42 -3.54 -17.69 23.24
N SER A 43 -4.77 -17.31 22.87
CA SER A 43 -5.13 -15.90 22.75
C SER A 43 -5.40 -15.29 24.14
N ASN A 44 -5.04 -14.02 24.32
CA ASN A 44 -5.27 -13.23 25.52
C ASN A 44 -6.57 -12.40 25.44
N GLY A 45 -7.14 -12.22 24.25
CA GLY A 45 -8.27 -11.33 24.00
C GLY A 45 -9.43 -11.94 23.23
N ILE A 46 -10.17 -11.07 22.53
CA ILE A 46 -11.28 -11.45 21.66
C ILE A 46 -10.74 -12.22 20.45
N THR A 47 -9.70 -11.68 19.83
CA THR A 47 -8.89 -12.34 18.81
C THR A 47 -7.49 -11.78 18.90
N ASP A 48 -6.49 -12.61 18.65
CA ASP A 48 -5.08 -12.24 18.72
C ASP A 48 -4.39 -12.48 17.37
N ILE A 49 -3.29 -11.79 17.13
CA ILE A 49 -2.45 -11.93 15.94
C ILE A 49 -1.65 -13.22 16.04
N PHE A 50 -1.52 -13.99 14.95
CA PHE A 50 -0.50 -15.02 14.85
C PHE A 50 0.46 -14.77 13.69
N VAL A 51 1.66 -15.33 13.80
CA VAL A 51 2.56 -15.62 12.67
C VAL A 51 2.97 -17.07 12.77
N ALA A 52 2.75 -17.84 11.71
CA ALA A 52 3.16 -19.25 11.63
C ALA A 52 4.00 -19.47 10.38
N SER A 53 5.07 -20.26 10.49
CA SER A 53 5.94 -20.63 9.37
C SER A 53 5.98 -22.13 9.15
N TYR A 54 5.98 -22.52 7.88
CA TYR A 54 5.98 -23.90 7.41
C TYR A 54 7.05 -24.11 6.35
N ALA A 55 7.73 -25.25 6.41
CA ALA A 55 8.72 -25.63 5.43
C ALA A 55 8.08 -25.94 4.07
N THR A 56 8.90 -26.05 3.02
CA THR A 56 8.43 -26.36 1.64
C THR A 56 7.60 -27.64 1.50
N ASN A 57 7.77 -28.59 2.43
CA ASN A 57 7.00 -29.83 2.49
C ASN A 57 5.72 -29.72 3.34
N GLY A 58 5.43 -28.55 3.89
CA GLY A 58 4.29 -28.29 4.78
C GLY A 58 4.55 -28.54 6.27
N SER A 59 5.73 -29.04 6.66
CA SER A 59 6.05 -29.31 8.08
C SER A 59 6.17 -28.01 8.88
N PHE A 60 5.75 -28.06 10.14
CA PHE A 60 5.83 -26.95 11.08
C PHE A 60 7.28 -26.47 11.28
N ARG A 61 7.48 -25.14 11.35
CA ARG A 61 8.76 -24.52 11.73
C ARG A 61 8.63 -23.79 13.07
N PHE A 62 7.75 -22.80 13.14
CA PHE A 62 7.45 -22.05 14.36
C PHE A 62 6.06 -21.40 14.24
N ALA A 63 5.50 -21.01 15.38
CA ALA A 63 4.41 -20.05 15.44
C ALA A 63 4.56 -19.16 16.68
N ILE A 64 4.10 -17.92 16.56
CA ILE A 64 4.07 -16.91 17.63
C ILE A 64 2.71 -16.22 17.66
N GLY A 65 2.24 -15.88 18.85
CA GLY A 65 0.99 -15.14 19.06
C GLY A 65 1.26 -13.81 19.76
N MET A 66 0.57 -12.75 19.33
CA MET A 66 0.63 -11.43 19.94
C MET A 66 -0.79 -10.89 20.07
N GLY A 67 -1.15 -10.42 21.25
CA GLY A 67 -2.45 -9.82 21.47
C GLY A 67 -2.66 -9.38 22.90
N GLY A 68 -3.55 -8.40 23.04
CA GLY A 68 -3.99 -7.82 24.28
C GLY A 68 -5.33 -8.41 24.72
N THR A 69 -6.12 -7.59 25.42
CA THR A 69 -7.46 -8.03 25.88
C THR A 69 -8.56 -7.82 24.85
N LEU A 70 -8.29 -7.03 23.80
CA LEU A 70 -9.27 -6.64 22.78
C LEU A 70 -9.10 -7.48 21.51
N ARG A 71 -9.40 -6.88 20.35
CA ARG A 71 -9.26 -7.50 19.04
C ARG A 71 -7.96 -7.02 18.43
N ASP A 72 -7.11 -7.97 18.09
CA ASP A 72 -5.86 -7.78 17.38
C ASP A 72 -5.84 -8.68 16.14
N ARG A 73 -5.35 -8.15 15.01
CA ARG A 73 -5.49 -8.78 13.69
C ARG A 73 -4.24 -8.57 12.86
N GLY A 74 -3.58 -9.67 12.48
CA GLY A 74 -2.60 -9.63 11.40
C GLY A 74 -3.34 -9.57 10.06
N LEU A 75 -3.00 -8.62 9.19
CA LEU A 75 -3.69 -8.42 7.90
C LEU A 75 -2.74 -8.48 6.70
N GLY A 76 -1.47 -8.13 6.89
CA GLY A 76 -0.44 -8.23 5.85
C GLY A 76 0.85 -8.82 6.41
N ILE A 77 1.54 -9.62 5.60
CA ILE A 77 2.87 -10.16 5.90
C ILE A 77 3.79 -10.10 4.67
N ALA A 78 5.04 -9.71 4.88
CA ALA A 78 6.11 -9.76 3.89
C ALA A 78 7.39 -10.32 4.53
N ILE A 79 8.24 -10.96 3.73
CA ILE A 79 9.50 -11.57 4.18
C ILE A 79 10.68 -10.93 3.46
N ASP A 80 11.73 -10.57 4.20
CA ASP A 80 12.96 -10.02 3.62
C ASP A 80 13.90 -11.12 3.08
N GLY A 81 15.01 -10.70 2.45
CA GLY A 81 16.00 -11.62 1.90
C GLY A 81 16.74 -12.47 2.94
N ALA A 82 16.62 -12.15 4.23
CA ALA A 82 17.21 -12.88 5.34
C ALA A 82 16.19 -13.77 6.08
N GLY A 83 14.94 -13.86 5.59
CA GLY A 83 13.89 -14.69 6.19
C GLY A 83 13.16 -14.01 7.35
N ASN A 84 13.41 -12.72 7.61
CA ASN A 84 12.70 -11.99 8.66
C ASN A 84 11.31 -11.61 8.18
N SER A 85 10.31 -11.80 9.03
CA SER A 85 8.94 -11.40 8.74
C SER A 85 8.67 -9.96 9.14
N TYR A 86 7.77 -9.32 8.40
CA TYR A 86 7.24 -7.99 8.62
C TYR A 86 5.73 -8.10 8.55
N VAL A 87 5.06 -7.76 9.63
CA VAL A 87 3.61 -7.95 9.80
C VAL A 87 2.96 -6.62 10.09
N THR A 88 1.85 -6.35 9.43
CA THR A 88 1.01 -5.19 9.71
C THR A 88 -0.44 -5.62 9.92
N GLY A 89 -1.21 -4.74 10.54
CA GLY A 89 -2.56 -5.04 10.95
C GLY A 89 -3.16 -3.93 11.79
N ALA A 90 -4.04 -4.34 12.71
CA ALA A 90 -4.69 -3.46 13.67
C ALA A 90 -4.69 -4.11 15.06
N PHE A 91 -4.51 -3.32 16.11
CA PHE A 91 -4.51 -3.80 17.51
C PHE A 91 -5.22 -2.79 18.42
N GLY A 92 -5.84 -3.27 19.51
CA GLY A 92 -6.60 -2.44 20.45
C GLY A 92 -6.01 -2.39 21.85
N ASP A 93 -6.26 -1.30 22.58
CA ASP A 93 -5.79 -1.07 23.95
C ASP A 93 -4.25 -1.23 24.07
N SER A 94 -3.76 -2.26 24.76
CA SER A 94 -2.33 -2.54 24.91
C SER A 94 -2.00 -3.96 24.50
N THR A 95 -0.93 -4.14 23.74
CA THR A 95 -0.47 -5.45 23.25
C THR A 95 1.04 -5.57 23.40
N ASP A 96 1.51 -6.73 23.85
CA ASP A 96 2.92 -7.10 23.82
C ASP A 96 3.27 -7.72 22.47
N PHE A 97 4.19 -7.08 21.75
CA PHE A 97 4.66 -7.55 20.45
C PHE A 97 5.93 -8.43 20.55
N ASP A 98 6.50 -8.63 21.74
CA ASP A 98 7.59 -9.58 21.95
C ASP A 98 7.03 -10.93 22.42
N PRO A 99 7.07 -12.00 21.59
CA PRO A 99 6.59 -13.33 21.97
C PRO A 99 7.54 -14.05 22.95
N GLY A 100 8.70 -13.44 23.26
CA GLY A 100 9.72 -13.99 24.15
C GLY A 100 9.50 -13.62 25.62
N VAL A 101 10.61 -13.36 26.32
CA VAL A 101 10.63 -12.98 27.75
C VAL A 101 10.73 -11.48 27.98
N GLY A 102 10.97 -10.71 26.91
CA GLY A 102 10.96 -9.26 26.95
C GLY A 102 9.53 -8.73 26.93
N ASN A 103 9.39 -7.43 27.14
CA ASN A 103 8.12 -6.73 27.03
C ASN A 103 8.26 -5.61 26.02
N GLN A 104 7.47 -5.65 24.96
CA GLN A 104 7.41 -4.62 23.91
C GLN A 104 5.96 -4.18 23.77
N ILE A 105 5.50 -3.46 24.79
CA ILE A 105 4.12 -3.01 24.90
C ILE A 105 3.92 -1.80 24.00
N LEU A 106 3.04 -1.94 23.01
CA LEU A 106 2.47 -0.84 22.26
C LEU A 106 1.06 -0.55 22.75
N VAL A 107 0.65 0.72 22.66
CA VAL A 107 -0.66 1.20 23.11
C VAL A 107 -1.35 1.92 21.95
N SER A 108 -2.58 1.52 21.65
CA SER A 108 -3.44 2.18 20.68
C SER A 108 -3.97 3.49 21.26
N ASN A 109 -4.00 4.54 20.45
CA ASN A 109 -4.54 5.86 20.78
C ASN A 109 -6.06 5.94 20.55
N GLY A 110 -6.63 4.95 19.86
CA GLY A 110 -8.03 4.89 19.47
C GLY A 110 -8.70 3.55 19.83
N LEU A 111 -9.58 3.08 18.93
CA LEU A 111 -10.24 1.78 19.08
C LEU A 111 -9.35 0.64 18.59
N GLU A 112 -8.71 0.85 17.44
CA GLU A 112 -7.71 -0.03 16.86
C GLU A 112 -6.71 0.85 16.10
N ASP A 113 -5.42 0.65 16.31
CA ASP A 113 -4.35 1.40 15.63
C ASP A 113 -3.51 0.47 14.75
N ILE A 114 -2.82 1.06 13.78
CA ILE A 114 -1.90 0.36 12.89
C ILE A 114 -0.68 -0.10 13.69
N PHE A 115 -0.20 -1.31 13.42
CA PHE A 115 1.14 -1.73 13.82
C PHE A 115 2.00 -2.13 12.63
N LEU A 116 3.32 -2.05 12.80
CA LEU A 116 4.31 -2.76 12.00
C LEU A 116 5.26 -3.47 12.97
N ALA A 117 5.30 -4.80 12.91
CA ALA A 117 6.18 -5.62 13.73
C ALA A 117 7.08 -6.50 12.86
N SER A 118 8.29 -6.77 13.33
CA SER A 118 9.26 -7.61 12.62
C SER A 118 9.83 -8.70 13.53
N TYR A 119 9.97 -9.90 12.96
CA TYR A 119 10.47 -11.09 13.64
C TYR A 119 11.56 -11.77 12.82
N THR A 120 12.50 -12.45 13.48
CA THR A 120 13.53 -13.23 12.81
C THR A 120 12.96 -14.45 12.10
N ASP A 121 13.80 -15.14 11.31
CA ASP A 121 13.47 -16.43 10.68
C ASP A 121 13.09 -17.54 11.68
N SER A 122 13.40 -17.35 12.98
CA SER A 122 13.01 -18.22 14.09
C SER A 122 11.82 -17.70 14.90
N GLY A 123 11.24 -16.56 14.54
CA GLY A 123 10.12 -15.94 15.26
C GLY A 123 10.53 -15.07 16.45
N ASP A 124 11.81 -14.74 16.62
CA ASP A 124 12.27 -13.86 17.70
C ASP A 124 11.95 -12.39 17.38
N PHE A 125 11.61 -11.61 18.39
CA PHE A 125 11.31 -10.18 18.25
C PHE A 125 12.50 -9.38 17.70
N ARG A 126 12.24 -8.48 16.74
CA ARG A 126 13.22 -7.48 16.27
C ARG A 126 12.82 -6.06 16.66
N TYR A 127 11.65 -5.62 16.21
CA TYR A 127 11.07 -4.32 16.56
C TYR A 127 9.57 -4.34 16.33
N ALA A 128 8.84 -3.41 16.96
CA ALA A 128 7.48 -3.08 16.60
C ALA A 128 7.24 -1.59 16.78
N VAL A 129 6.39 -1.02 15.94
CA VAL A 129 5.93 0.38 16.01
C VAL A 129 4.42 0.44 15.85
N ALA A 130 3.79 1.41 16.51
CA ALA A 130 2.36 1.70 16.40
C ALA A 130 2.14 3.08 15.82
N VAL A 131 1.08 3.22 15.02
CA VAL A 131 0.68 4.46 14.36
C VAL A 131 -0.84 4.52 14.37
N GLY A 132 -1.41 5.61 14.88
CA GLY A 132 -2.85 5.80 14.91
C GLY A 132 -3.27 7.07 15.63
N GLY A 133 -4.55 7.36 15.56
CA GLY A 133 -5.20 8.53 16.13
C GLY A 133 -6.34 8.16 17.07
N ALA A 134 -7.32 9.05 17.21
CA ALA A 134 -8.43 8.83 18.13
C ALA A 134 -9.48 7.82 17.61
N PHE A 135 -9.36 7.37 16.36
CA PHE A 135 -10.34 6.51 15.68
C PHE A 135 -9.72 5.16 15.30
N THR A 136 -10.42 4.39 14.46
CA THR A 136 -9.90 3.13 13.94
C THR A 136 -9.00 3.40 12.74
N ASP A 137 -7.75 2.96 12.82
CA ASP A 137 -6.75 3.01 11.78
C ASP A 137 -6.25 1.58 11.52
N ILE A 138 -6.12 1.19 10.25
CA ILE A 138 -5.89 -0.21 9.88
C ILE A 138 -4.78 -0.31 8.83
N GLY A 139 -3.73 -1.07 9.12
CA GLY A 139 -2.72 -1.48 8.14
C GLY A 139 -3.19 -2.76 7.44
N ASN A 140 -3.54 -2.69 6.15
CA ASN A 140 -4.09 -3.82 5.42
C ASN A 140 -3.02 -4.65 4.69
N ALA A 141 -1.94 -4.01 4.22
CA ALA A 141 -0.89 -4.70 3.49
C ALA A 141 0.49 -4.09 3.76
N VAL A 142 1.50 -4.96 3.69
CA VAL A 142 2.91 -4.60 3.76
C VAL A 142 3.67 -5.22 2.59
N ALA A 143 4.57 -4.46 2.00
CA ALA A 143 5.54 -4.92 1.02
C ALA A 143 6.93 -4.41 1.39
N MET A 144 7.98 -5.05 0.88
CA MET A 144 9.37 -4.78 1.25
C MET A 144 10.21 -4.53 0.00
N ASP A 145 11.14 -3.56 0.06
CA ASP A 145 12.21 -3.48 -0.93
C ASP A 145 13.42 -4.35 -0.52
N THR A 146 14.37 -4.50 -1.44
CA THR A 146 15.61 -5.27 -1.22
C THR A 146 16.56 -4.64 -0.19
N ALA A 147 16.31 -3.39 0.23
CA ALA A 147 17.07 -2.70 1.26
C ALA A 147 16.47 -2.90 2.65
N GLY A 148 15.38 -3.66 2.78
CA GLY A 148 14.73 -3.90 4.06
C GLY A 148 13.75 -2.80 4.48
N ASN A 149 13.38 -1.90 3.56
CA ASN A 149 12.38 -0.89 3.87
C ASN A 149 10.97 -1.47 3.68
N ALA A 150 10.14 -1.31 4.71
CA ALA A 150 8.73 -1.65 4.66
C ALA A 150 7.92 -0.53 4.01
N PHE A 151 6.89 -0.92 3.25
CA PHE A 151 5.86 -0.04 2.72
C PHE A 151 4.52 -0.60 3.16
N ILE A 152 3.81 0.18 3.97
CA ILE A 152 2.50 -0.20 4.48
C ILE A 152 1.41 0.67 3.86
N THR A 153 0.28 0.05 3.55
CA THR A 153 -0.92 0.76 3.09
C THR A 153 -2.15 0.24 3.82
N GLY A 154 -3.19 1.06 3.86
CA GLY A 154 -4.37 0.79 4.64
C GLY A 154 -5.33 1.96 4.61
N SER A 155 -6.00 2.20 5.72
CA SER A 155 -6.89 3.34 5.90
C SER A 155 -6.71 3.98 7.27
N PHE A 156 -6.84 5.31 7.32
CA PHE A 156 -6.78 6.08 8.57
C PHE A 156 -7.89 7.13 8.61
N LYS A 157 -8.25 7.62 9.80
CA LYS A 157 -9.33 8.59 9.99
C LYS A 157 -8.95 9.75 10.89
N ASP A 158 -9.37 10.95 10.48
CA ASP A 158 -9.03 12.21 11.15
C ASP A 158 -7.51 12.42 11.14
N THR A 159 -6.95 12.88 12.24
CA THR A 159 -5.56 13.28 12.36
C THR A 159 -4.74 12.14 12.98
N VAL A 160 -3.72 11.68 12.27
CA VAL A 160 -2.80 10.61 12.70
C VAL A 160 -1.36 11.07 12.53
N ASP A 161 -0.51 10.79 13.51
CA ASP A 161 0.94 10.97 13.39
C ASP A 161 1.59 9.66 12.93
N PHE A 162 2.17 9.68 11.73
CA PHE A 162 2.82 8.51 11.14
C PHE A 162 4.27 8.31 11.57
N ASP A 163 4.84 9.22 12.37
CA ASP A 163 6.19 9.08 12.94
C ASP A 163 6.13 8.38 14.31
N PRO A 164 6.59 7.12 14.44
CA PRO A 164 6.63 6.42 15.72
C PRO A 164 7.81 6.89 16.60
N GLY A 165 8.67 7.77 16.08
CA GLY A 165 9.80 8.35 16.80
C GLY A 165 9.45 9.66 17.52
N PRO A 166 10.47 10.47 17.87
CA PRO A 166 10.26 11.75 18.56
C PRO A 166 9.84 12.89 17.63
N GLY A 167 9.81 12.66 16.31
CA GLY A 167 9.35 13.63 15.33
C GLY A 167 7.83 13.65 15.22
N SER A 168 7.32 14.30 14.18
CA SER A 168 5.89 14.27 13.86
C SER A 168 5.69 14.40 12.36
N THR A 169 4.92 13.48 11.79
CA THR A 169 4.43 13.50 10.41
C THR A 169 2.92 13.31 10.45
N SER A 170 2.22 14.40 10.75
CA SER A 170 0.77 14.41 10.89
C SER A 170 0.06 14.44 9.53
N LEU A 171 -0.78 13.44 9.28
CA LEU A 171 -1.71 13.36 8.15
C LEU A 171 -3.14 13.59 8.66
N VAL A 172 -3.96 14.23 7.82
CA VAL A 172 -5.37 14.50 8.13
C VAL A 172 -6.22 13.95 7.00
N SER A 173 -7.20 13.12 7.33
CA SER A 173 -8.13 12.60 6.32
C SER A 173 -9.13 13.65 5.85
N GLY A 174 -9.58 13.57 4.60
CA GLY A 174 -10.48 14.52 3.95
C GLY A 174 -11.94 14.49 4.45
N GLY A 175 -12.27 13.60 5.40
CA GLY A 175 -13.55 13.59 6.11
C GLY A 175 -13.93 12.22 6.69
N ASN A 176 -13.80 11.15 5.90
CA ASN A 176 -13.93 9.77 6.38
C ASN A 176 -12.56 9.09 6.35
N GLU A 177 -12.53 7.76 6.23
CA GLU A 177 -11.29 7.00 6.09
C GLU A 177 -10.63 7.35 4.75
N ASP A 178 -9.34 7.71 4.78
CA ASP A 178 -8.52 7.91 3.59
C ASP A 178 -7.46 6.82 3.50
N ILE A 179 -6.98 6.55 2.29
CA ILE A 179 -5.84 5.65 2.05
C ILE A 179 -4.60 6.32 2.63
N PHE A 180 -3.69 5.54 3.22
CA PHE A 180 -2.31 5.98 3.44
C PHE A 180 -1.32 5.10 2.68
N LEU A 181 -0.16 5.66 2.39
CA LEU A 181 1.06 4.92 2.13
C LEU A 181 2.17 5.49 3.02
N ALA A 182 2.76 4.63 3.84
CA ALA A 182 3.88 4.99 4.70
C ALA A 182 5.03 3.99 4.50
N SER A 183 6.26 4.49 4.58
CA SER A 183 7.46 3.65 4.51
C SER A 183 8.31 3.79 5.75
N TYR A 184 8.81 2.67 6.24
CA TYR A 184 9.67 2.56 7.41
C TYR A 184 10.97 1.85 7.04
N SER A 185 12.06 2.25 7.68
CA SER A 185 13.35 1.57 7.58
C SER A 185 13.30 0.17 8.21
N ASP A 186 14.38 -0.59 8.05
CA ASP A 186 14.60 -1.92 8.62
C ASP A 186 14.63 -1.96 10.16
N LEU A 187 14.62 -0.79 10.80
CA LEU A 187 14.54 -0.57 12.25
C LEU A 187 13.26 0.18 12.68
N GLY A 188 12.29 0.34 11.78
CA GLY A 188 11.00 0.96 12.10
C GLY A 188 10.99 2.49 12.13
N ALA A 189 12.09 3.17 11.79
CA ALA A 189 12.08 4.64 11.66
C ALA A 189 11.35 5.08 10.38
N LEU A 190 10.49 6.09 10.48
CA LEU A 190 9.72 6.63 9.35
C LEU A 190 10.66 7.20 8.26
N ARG A 191 10.35 6.88 7.00
CA ARG A 191 11.00 7.42 5.80
C ARG A 191 10.14 8.48 5.12
N PHE A 192 8.87 8.16 4.88
CA PHE A 192 7.85 9.07 4.37
C PHE A 192 6.45 8.53 4.68
N ALA A 193 5.45 9.40 4.71
CA ALA A 193 4.05 9.02 4.72
C ALA A 193 3.21 10.08 3.98
N PHE A 194 2.14 9.64 3.32
CA PHE A 194 1.13 10.53 2.75
C PHE A 194 -0.24 9.85 2.68
N GLY A 195 -1.28 10.67 2.71
CA GLY A 195 -2.67 10.25 2.57
C GLY A 195 -3.20 10.49 1.15
N LEU A 196 -4.11 9.64 0.69
CA LEU A 196 -4.80 9.77 -0.59
C LEU A 196 -6.30 9.57 -0.35
N GLY A 197 -7.11 10.55 -0.74
CA GLY A 197 -8.55 10.45 -0.57
C GLY A 197 -9.25 11.78 -0.73
N ASN A 198 -10.48 11.82 -0.23
CA ASN A 198 -11.32 13.01 -0.27
C ASN A 198 -12.35 12.95 0.87
N THR A 199 -13.53 13.54 0.70
CA THR A 199 -14.58 13.50 1.72
C THR A 199 -15.28 12.13 1.84
N ASN A 200 -15.12 11.24 0.86
CA ASN A 200 -15.69 9.90 0.82
C ASN A 200 -14.67 8.86 1.30
N PRO A 201 -15.12 7.73 1.88
CA PRO A 201 -14.24 6.66 2.30
C PRO A 201 -13.40 6.09 1.14
N ALA A 202 -12.11 5.91 1.39
CA ALA A 202 -11.13 5.28 0.52
C ALA A 202 -10.26 4.30 1.33
N PHE A 203 -9.90 3.17 0.71
CA PHE A 203 -9.20 2.09 1.41
C PHE A 203 -8.07 1.54 0.54
N GLY A 204 -6.86 1.44 1.09
CA GLY A 204 -5.76 0.66 0.52
C GLY A 204 -5.83 -0.78 1.03
N PHE A 205 -5.71 -1.76 0.13
CA PHE A 205 -5.83 -3.19 0.48
C PHE A 205 -4.62 -4.02 0.09
N GLY A 206 -3.88 -3.65 -0.96
CA GLY A 206 -2.71 -4.39 -1.41
C GLY A 206 -1.53 -3.47 -1.68
N ALA A 207 -0.33 -3.96 -1.39
CA ALA A 207 0.93 -3.33 -1.73
C ALA A 207 1.88 -4.35 -2.37
N GLY A 208 2.72 -3.89 -3.30
CA GLY A 208 3.78 -4.68 -3.92
C GLY A 208 4.94 -3.78 -4.34
N VAL A 209 6.17 -4.31 -4.36
CA VAL A 209 7.37 -3.56 -4.70
C VAL A 209 8.05 -4.18 -5.92
N ASP A 210 8.38 -3.38 -6.93
CA ASP A 210 9.10 -3.87 -8.11
C ASP A 210 10.62 -3.99 -7.87
N ALA A 211 11.33 -4.58 -8.84
CA ALA A 211 12.78 -4.76 -8.76
C ALA A 211 13.60 -3.45 -8.74
N MET A 212 12.97 -2.30 -9.05
CA MET A 212 13.58 -0.98 -8.96
C MET A 212 13.28 -0.29 -7.62
N GLY A 213 12.53 -0.95 -6.72
CA GLY A 213 12.11 -0.42 -5.42
C GLY A 213 10.90 0.52 -5.49
N ASN A 214 10.18 0.56 -6.62
CA ASN A 214 8.92 1.31 -6.69
C ASN A 214 7.83 0.52 -6.00
N VAL A 215 7.01 1.23 -5.22
CA VAL A 215 5.86 0.65 -4.54
C VAL A 215 4.60 0.89 -5.36
N HIS A 216 3.78 -0.14 -5.46
CA HIS A 216 2.49 -0.13 -6.12
C HIS A 216 1.43 -0.50 -5.11
N ILE A 217 0.38 0.30 -5.01
CA ILE A 217 -0.75 0.07 -4.11
C ILE A 217 -2.05 -0.08 -4.91
N THR A 218 -2.96 -0.89 -4.39
CA THR A 218 -4.31 -1.06 -4.92
C THR A 218 -5.33 -0.96 -3.80
N GLY A 219 -6.55 -0.61 -4.17
CA GLY A 219 -7.64 -0.47 -3.21
C GLY A 219 -8.94 -0.05 -3.89
N ASN A 220 -9.76 0.73 -3.18
CA ASN A 220 -10.89 1.42 -3.78
C ASN A 220 -11.03 2.85 -3.28
N CYS A 221 -11.62 3.70 -4.11
CA CYS A 221 -11.99 5.07 -3.77
C CYS A 221 -13.27 5.48 -4.54
N ARG A 222 -13.82 6.63 -4.16
CA ARG A 222 -15.01 7.24 -4.76
C ARG A 222 -14.75 8.70 -5.05
N SER A 223 -15.45 9.27 -6.02
CA SER A 223 -15.28 10.67 -6.40
C SER A 223 -13.86 10.95 -6.91
N ASP A 224 -13.55 12.23 -7.13
CA ASP A 224 -12.26 12.66 -7.62
C ASP A 224 -11.19 12.52 -6.53
N VAL A 225 -10.10 11.79 -6.81
CA VAL A 225 -8.96 11.63 -5.89
C VAL A 225 -7.69 12.04 -6.62
N ASP A 226 -6.86 12.85 -5.96
CA ASP A 226 -5.51 13.17 -6.41
C ASP A 226 -4.53 12.10 -5.92
N PHE A 227 -3.87 11.44 -6.86
CA PHE A 227 -2.88 10.40 -6.57
C PHE A 227 -1.45 10.92 -6.47
N ASP A 228 -1.21 12.21 -6.72
CA ASP A 228 0.10 12.84 -6.54
C ASP A 228 0.22 13.48 -5.15
N PRO A 229 1.01 12.93 -4.21
CA PRO A 229 1.22 13.53 -2.89
C PRO A 229 2.14 14.76 -2.94
N GLY A 230 2.72 15.07 -4.10
CA GLY A 230 3.56 16.24 -4.33
C GLY A 230 2.79 17.51 -4.67
N PRO A 231 3.47 18.56 -5.16
CA PRO A 231 2.85 19.82 -5.56
C PRO A 231 2.09 19.73 -6.90
N GLY A 232 2.18 18.60 -7.60
CA GLY A 232 1.46 18.36 -8.84
C GLY A 232 -0.01 17.99 -8.61
N GLN A 233 -0.65 17.52 -9.66
CA GLN A 233 -2.02 17.01 -9.64
C GLN A 233 -2.09 15.80 -10.58
N ALA A 234 -2.50 14.65 -10.05
CA ALA A 234 -2.81 13.44 -10.79
C ALA A 234 -4.24 12.98 -10.43
N VAL A 235 -5.20 13.84 -10.71
CA VAL A 235 -6.61 13.61 -10.34
C VAL A 235 -7.25 12.57 -11.26
N ILE A 236 -7.69 11.47 -10.66
CA ILE A 236 -8.58 10.51 -11.29
C ILE A 236 -10.01 10.92 -10.96
N THR A 237 -10.76 11.34 -11.98
CA THR A 237 -12.17 11.70 -11.83
C THR A 237 -13.08 10.51 -12.10
N ASN A 238 -14.04 10.27 -11.20
CA ASN A 238 -15.11 9.28 -11.37
C ASN A 238 -16.20 9.51 -10.31
N THR A 239 -17.44 9.16 -10.58
CA THR A 239 -18.55 9.34 -9.62
C THR A 239 -18.89 8.09 -8.82
N THR A 240 -18.40 6.92 -9.24
CA THR A 240 -18.69 5.63 -8.61
C THR A 240 -17.55 5.13 -7.75
N ASN A 241 -17.73 3.98 -7.11
CA ASN A 241 -16.65 3.26 -6.46
C ASN A 241 -15.76 2.61 -7.52
N TYR A 242 -14.47 2.90 -7.53
CA TYR A 242 -13.54 2.32 -8.48
C TYR A 242 -12.34 1.73 -7.78
N ALA A 243 -11.80 0.67 -8.37
CA ALA A 243 -10.51 0.15 -8.01
C ALA A 243 -9.43 0.99 -8.69
N PHE A 244 -8.25 1.08 -8.07
CA PHE A 244 -7.13 1.82 -8.62
C PHE A 244 -5.85 1.03 -8.50
N VAL A 245 -4.85 1.45 -9.28
CA VAL A 245 -3.46 1.15 -9.02
C VAL A 245 -2.70 2.46 -9.02
N ALA A 246 -1.93 2.72 -7.98
CA ALA A 246 -1.06 3.88 -7.90
C ALA A 246 0.37 3.42 -7.61
N SER A 247 1.32 3.99 -8.34
CA SER A 247 2.73 3.66 -8.28
C SER A 247 3.55 4.86 -7.82
N TYR A 248 4.47 4.60 -6.90
CA TYR A 248 5.37 5.60 -6.33
C TYR A 248 6.80 5.11 -6.35
N THR A 249 7.75 6.01 -6.48
CA THR A 249 9.17 5.69 -6.32
C THR A 249 9.47 5.23 -4.88
N ASN A 250 10.65 4.62 -4.66
CA ASN A 250 11.13 4.29 -3.32
C ASN A 250 11.20 5.51 -2.36
N ALA A 251 11.21 6.73 -2.90
CA ALA A 251 11.21 7.96 -2.12
C ALA A 251 9.80 8.55 -1.91
N GLY A 252 8.74 7.84 -2.33
CA GLY A 252 7.36 8.29 -2.19
C GLY A 252 6.88 9.27 -3.27
N SER A 253 7.71 9.62 -4.25
CA SER A 253 7.28 10.50 -5.36
C SER A 253 6.34 9.77 -6.33
N TYR A 254 5.28 10.45 -6.78
CA TYR A 254 4.33 9.95 -7.76
C TYR A 254 5.01 9.48 -9.06
N ARG A 255 4.52 8.35 -9.61
CA ARG A 255 4.90 7.88 -10.95
C ARG A 255 3.72 7.84 -11.89
N ASP A 256 2.73 7.05 -11.54
CA ASP A 256 1.54 6.82 -12.34
C ASP A 256 0.38 6.35 -11.45
N ALA A 257 -0.84 6.54 -11.92
CA ALA A 257 -2.02 5.94 -11.35
C ALA A 257 -3.05 5.68 -12.44
N TYR A 258 -3.77 4.57 -12.29
CA TYR A 258 -4.81 4.12 -13.21
C TYR A 258 -6.01 3.63 -12.40
N ALA A 259 -7.20 3.73 -12.96
CA ALA A 259 -8.43 3.32 -12.28
C ALA A 259 -9.29 2.44 -13.17
N PHE A 260 -9.90 1.43 -12.56
CA PHE A 260 -10.88 0.54 -13.17
C PHE A 260 -12.27 1.12 -12.91
N LYS A 261 -12.73 1.95 -13.86
CA LYS A 261 -13.94 2.76 -13.73
C LYS A 261 -15.09 2.09 -14.46
N GLY A 262 -16.31 2.25 -13.95
CA GLY A 262 -17.50 1.73 -14.62
C GLY A 262 -18.61 2.76 -14.74
N ASN A 263 -19.72 2.33 -15.32
CA ASN A 263 -20.94 3.14 -15.40
C ASN A 263 -21.47 3.51 -13.99
N PRO A 264 -22.44 4.45 -13.85
CA PRO A 264 -22.94 4.93 -12.55
C PRO A 264 -23.44 3.86 -11.56
N SER A 265 -23.76 2.65 -12.03
CA SER A 265 -24.20 1.51 -11.20
C SER A 265 -23.09 0.48 -10.92
N SER A 266 -21.88 0.73 -11.40
CA SER A 266 -20.74 -0.18 -11.27
C SER A 266 -19.91 0.13 -10.05
N ALA A 267 -19.23 -0.89 -9.54
CA ALA A 267 -18.22 -0.77 -8.50
C ALA A 267 -17.04 -1.67 -8.81
N ALA A 268 -15.83 -1.27 -8.45
CA ALA A 268 -14.67 -2.15 -8.44
C ALA A 268 -13.86 -1.96 -7.14
N VAL A 269 -13.24 -3.03 -6.66
CA VAL A 269 -12.33 -3.04 -5.51
C VAL A 269 -11.14 -3.92 -5.84
N GLY A 270 -9.92 -3.38 -5.76
CA GLY A 270 -8.69 -4.17 -5.87
C GLY A 270 -8.24 -4.61 -4.49
N TYR A 271 -7.97 -5.92 -4.33
CA TYR A 271 -7.63 -6.52 -3.03
C TYR A 271 -6.16 -6.86 -2.89
N ALA A 272 -5.51 -7.33 -3.96
CA ALA A 272 -4.10 -7.69 -3.93
C ALA A 272 -3.38 -7.19 -5.17
N ILE A 273 -2.10 -6.87 -5.00
CA ILE A 273 -1.21 -6.45 -6.09
C ILE A 273 0.12 -7.17 -5.96
N ALA A 274 0.61 -7.72 -7.06
CA ALA A 274 1.92 -8.34 -7.15
C ALA A 274 2.67 -7.77 -8.36
N THR A 275 3.98 -7.61 -8.23
CA THR A 275 4.87 -7.07 -9.25
C THR A 275 5.80 -8.16 -9.73
N ASN A 276 6.14 -8.13 -11.02
CA ASN A 276 7.20 -8.98 -11.54
C ASN A 276 8.51 -8.18 -11.69
N ALA A 277 9.61 -8.89 -12.03
CA ALA A 277 10.93 -8.28 -12.18
C ALA A 277 11.02 -7.17 -13.24
N SER A 278 10.05 -7.08 -14.17
CA SER A 278 9.98 -6.01 -15.18
C SER A 278 9.20 -4.76 -14.71
N GLY A 279 8.69 -4.76 -13.47
CA GLY A 279 7.83 -3.70 -12.93
C GLY A 279 6.39 -3.76 -13.43
N ARG A 280 5.99 -4.85 -14.09
CA ARG A 280 4.58 -5.08 -14.44
C ARG A 280 3.86 -5.52 -13.18
N ALA A 281 2.77 -4.83 -12.88
CA ALA A 281 1.93 -5.14 -11.74
C ALA A 281 0.67 -5.91 -12.18
N HIS A 282 0.22 -6.75 -11.26
CA HIS A 282 -0.85 -7.72 -11.42
C HIS A 282 -1.81 -7.52 -10.26
N VAL A 283 -3.06 -7.19 -10.55
CA VAL A 283 -4.06 -6.87 -9.54
C VAL A 283 -5.22 -7.83 -9.63
N THR A 284 -5.66 -8.31 -8.48
CA THR A 284 -6.90 -9.06 -8.33
C THR A 284 -7.89 -8.27 -7.51
N GLY A 285 -9.16 -8.54 -7.74
CA GLY A 285 -10.21 -7.83 -7.04
C GLY A 285 -11.59 -8.32 -7.42
N THR A 286 -12.61 -7.54 -7.06
CA THR A 286 -13.99 -7.80 -7.45
C THR A 286 -14.64 -6.59 -8.10
N PHE A 287 -15.66 -6.82 -8.91
CA PHE A 287 -16.41 -5.76 -9.55
C PHE A 287 -17.88 -6.11 -9.78
N THR A 288 -18.71 -5.07 -9.90
CA THR A 288 -20.13 -5.14 -10.21
C THR A 288 -20.45 -4.23 -11.40
N GLY A 289 -21.51 -4.52 -12.14
CA GLY A 289 -21.88 -3.73 -13.31
C GLY A 289 -20.90 -3.91 -14.48
N THR A 290 -20.66 -2.85 -15.24
CA THR A 290 -19.75 -2.84 -16.39
C THR A 290 -18.58 -1.91 -16.09
N VAL A 291 -17.37 -2.48 -16.03
CA VAL A 291 -16.13 -1.78 -15.67
C VAL A 291 -15.14 -1.86 -16.84
N ASP A 292 -14.48 -0.74 -17.08
CA ASP A 292 -13.34 -0.62 -17.99
C ASP A 292 -12.05 -1.03 -17.28
N PHE A 293 -11.37 -2.03 -17.84
CA PHE A 293 -10.10 -2.53 -17.36
C PHE A 293 -8.91 -2.09 -18.22
N ASP A 294 -9.12 -1.22 -19.22
CA ASP A 294 -8.02 -0.60 -19.96
C ASP A 294 -7.47 0.60 -19.15
N PRO A 295 -6.19 0.58 -18.74
CA PRO A 295 -5.57 1.74 -18.09
C PRO A 295 -5.24 2.87 -19.09
N GLY A 296 -5.36 2.62 -20.40
CA GLY A 296 -5.05 3.56 -21.47
C GLY A 296 -6.26 4.36 -21.96
N PRO A 297 -6.14 5.01 -23.13
CA PRO A 297 -7.22 5.78 -23.75
C PRO A 297 -8.27 4.91 -24.48
N GLY A 298 -8.08 3.59 -24.54
CA GLY A 298 -9.04 2.65 -25.11
C GLY A 298 -10.09 2.22 -24.09
N GLU A 299 -10.83 1.17 -24.42
CA GLU A 299 -11.77 0.54 -23.50
C GLU A 299 -11.58 -0.98 -23.54
N ALA A 300 -11.56 -1.62 -22.38
CA ALA A 300 -11.63 -3.06 -22.19
C ALA A 300 -12.76 -3.38 -21.20
N LEU A 301 -14.00 -3.20 -21.65
CA LEU A 301 -15.19 -3.36 -20.83
C LEU A 301 -15.47 -4.82 -20.49
N LEU A 302 -15.63 -5.10 -19.20
CA LEU A 302 -16.17 -6.37 -18.68
C LEU A 302 -17.45 -6.11 -17.91
N THR A 303 -18.45 -6.98 -18.08
CA THR A 303 -19.72 -6.92 -17.34
C THR A 303 -19.83 -8.11 -16.40
N ALA A 304 -20.10 -7.85 -15.13
CA ALA A 304 -20.26 -8.87 -14.12
C ALA A 304 -21.51 -9.72 -14.39
N ASN A 305 -21.39 -11.04 -14.28
CA ASN A 305 -22.47 -12.00 -14.39
C ASN A 305 -23.10 -12.26 -13.02
N GLY A 306 -23.89 -11.29 -12.54
CA GLY A 306 -24.60 -11.38 -11.27
C GLY A 306 -24.32 -10.18 -10.38
N SER A 307 -24.29 -10.39 -9.06
CA SER A 307 -24.11 -9.31 -8.10
C SER A 307 -22.65 -8.90 -7.87
N ASN A 308 -21.68 -9.78 -8.13
CA ASN A 308 -20.25 -9.50 -7.97
C ASN A 308 -19.40 -10.57 -8.69
N ASP A 309 -18.44 -10.16 -9.50
CA ASP A 309 -17.48 -11.04 -10.18
C ASP A 309 -16.04 -10.70 -9.78
N GLY A 310 -15.13 -11.68 -9.89
CA GLY A 310 -13.70 -11.46 -9.69
C GLY A 310 -13.02 -10.94 -10.95
N PHE A 311 -11.96 -10.13 -10.80
CA PHE A 311 -11.10 -9.73 -11.91
C PHE A 311 -9.62 -10.04 -11.63
N PHE A 312 -8.88 -10.19 -12.72
CA PHE A 312 -7.43 -10.17 -12.76
C PHE A 312 -7.00 -9.20 -13.87
N SER A 313 -6.18 -8.22 -13.54
CA SER A 313 -5.62 -7.27 -14.50
C SER A 313 -4.10 -7.26 -14.41
N SER A 314 -3.43 -7.07 -15.55
CA SER A 314 -1.97 -6.99 -15.63
C SER A 314 -1.55 -5.84 -16.52
N PHE A 315 -0.69 -4.97 -16.00
CA PHE A 315 -0.33 -3.72 -16.65
C PHE A 315 1.18 -3.50 -16.59
N ALA A 316 1.74 -3.09 -17.73
CA ALA A 316 3.13 -2.71 -17.81
C ALA A 316 3.34 -1.40 -17.03
N PRO A 317 4.53 -1.19 -16.43
CA PRO A 317 4.83 0.08 -15.79
C PRO A 317 4.76 1.20 -16.83
N ALA A 318 4.30 2.38 -16.44
CA ALA A 318 4.38 3.53 -17.32
C ALA A 318 5.85 3.75 -17.74
N PRO A 319 6.12 4.15 -19.00
CA PRO A 319 7.45 4.59 -19.38
C PRO A 319 7.87 5.72 -18.44
N ALA A 320 9.10 5.64 -17.92
CA ALA A 320 9.61 6.62 -16.97
C ALA A 320 9.41 8.05 -17.52
N VAL A 321 8.69 8.89 -16.78
CA VAL A 321 8.61 10.32 -17.09
C VAL A 321 10.03 10.88 -16.91
N PRO A 322 10.66 11.48 -17.93
CA PRO A 322 11.96 12.11 -17.75
C PRO A 322 11.81 13.16 -16.66
N ALA A 323 12.68 13.10 -15.64
CA ALA A 323 12.74 14.15 -14.63
C ALA A 323 12.80 15.50 -15.35
N LEU A 324 11.83 16.37 -15.09
CA LEU A 324 11.95 17.76 -15.48
C LEU A 324 13.13 18.31 -14.69
N GLY A 325 14.31 18.30 -15.32
CA GLY A 325 15.50 18.95 -14.76
C GLY A 325 15.15 20.40 -14.43
N PRO A 326 15.83 21.01 -13.44
CA PRO A 326 15.55 22.38 -13.05
C PRO A 326 15.55 23.25 -14.30
N VAL A 327 14.43 23.91 -14.58
CA VAL A 327 14.33 24.87 -15.67
C VAL A 327 15.28 26.00 -15.34
N GLY A 328 16.49 25.93 -15.91
CA GLY A 328 17.47 26.99 -15.83
C GLY A 328 16.88 28.23 -16.47
N ILE A 329 16.44 29.18 -15.65
CA ILE A 329 16.20 30.55 -16.08
C ILE A 329 17.55 31.09 -16.57
N SER A 330 17.77 31.10 -17.88
CA SER A 330 18.84 31.87 -18.48
C SER A 330 18.39 33.34 -18.52
N VAL A 331 18.76 34.12 -17.50
CA VAL A 331 18.79 35.57 -17.65
C VAL A 331 19.96 35.91 -18.55
N VAL A 332 19.69 36.06 -19.85
CA VAL A 332 20.63 36.75 -20.74
C VAL A 332 20.44 38.24 -20.53
N GLY A 333 21.13 38.76 -19.52
CA GLY A 333 21.37 40.19 -19.38
C GLY A 333 22.58 40.59 -20.22
N THR A 334 22.38 41.44 -21.23
CA THR A 334 23.35 42.48 -21.59
C THR A 334 22.61 43.63 -22.26
N LEU A 335 22.46 44.70 -21.49
CA LEU A 335 22.06 46.03 -21.95
C LEU A 335 23.34 46.80 -22.28
N LEU A 336 23.60 47.12 -23.56
CA LEU A 336 24.27 48.36 -24.00
C LEU A 336 24.40 48.39 -25.53
N GLY A 337 23.85 49.44 -26.16
CA GLY A 337 24.18 49.80 -27.54
C GLY A 337 23.03 50.36 -28.39
N LEU A 338 22.58 51.58 -28.08
CA LEU A 338 21.78 52.41 -28.99
C LEU A 338 22.60 52.71 -30.26
N LEU A 339 22.07 52.46 -31.46
CA LEU A 339 22.18 53.37 -32.62
C LEU A 339 21.22 52.89 -33.73
N GLY A 340 20.29 53.76 -34.11
CA GLY A 340 19.19 53.42 -35.01
C GLY A 340 19.54 53.44 -36.49
N TRP A 341 18.72 52.77 -37.29
CA TRP A 341 18.48 53.17 -38.67
C TRP A 341 17.12 52.71 -39.18
N ARG A 342 16.40 53.64 -39.83
CA ARG A 342 15.11 53.46 -40.50
C ARG A 342 15.33 52.89 -41.90
N GLY A 343 14.41 52.07 -42.42
CA GLY A 343 14.46 51.68 -43.83
C GLY A 343 13.31 50.80 -44.33
N ALA A 344 12.19 51.45 -44.65
CA ALA A 344 11.20 51.18 -45.69
C ALA A 344 10.91 49.77 -46.25
N ARG A 345 9.59 49.50 -46.33
CA ARG A 345 8.90 48.49 -47.17
C ARG A 345 9.35 48.47 -48.64
N ARG A 346 9.27 47.28 -49.27
CA ARG A 346 8.66 47.14 -50.61
C ARG A 346 8.08 45.73 -50.84
N LEU A 347 6.85 45.72 -51.37
CA LEU A 347 6.16 44.60 -52.01
C LEU A 347 6.88 44.16 -53.29
N ALA A 348 6.74 42.89 -53.67
CA ALA A 348 6.24 42.38 -54.97
C ALA A 348 6.66 40.90 -55.13
N GLU A 349 5.71 39.97 -55.10
CA GLU A 349 5.13 39.27 -56.27
C GLU A 349 5.89 37.99 -56.68
N ARG A 350 5.25 36.84 -56.43
CA ARG A 350 5.27 35.67 -57.35
C ARG A 350 4.53 36.08 -58.65
N PRO A 351 4.66 35.43 -59.83
CA PRO A 351 4.84 33.98 -60.04
C PRO A 351 5.58 33.54 -61.34
N VAL A 352 5.51 32.22 -61.59
CA VAL A 352 5.42 31.49 -62.88
C VAL A 352 6.63 30.64 -63.27
N ALA A 353 6.34 29.34 -63.38
CA ALA A 353 7.18 28.26 -63.87
C ALA A 353 7.34 28.31 -65.41
N PRO A 354 8.40 27.72 -65.98
CA PRO A 354 8.47 27.49 -67.41
C PRO A 354 7.80 26.17 -67.81
N ARG A 355 7.02 26.22 -68.88
CA ARG A 355 7.58 25.78 -70.17
C ARG A 355 8.02 27.00 -70.93
#